data_AF-A0A2E3FNN9-F1
#
_entry.id   AF-A0A2E3FNN9-F1
#
_cell.length_a   1.000
_cell.length_b   1.000
_cell.length_c   1.000
_cell.angle_alpha   90.00
_cell.angle_beta   90.00
_cell.angle_gamma   90.00
#
_symmetry.space_group_name_H-M   'P 1'
#
loop_
_entity.id
_entity.type
_entity.pdbx_description
1 polymer ?
#
loop_
_entity_poly.entity_id
_entity_poly.type
_entity_poly.pdbx_seq_one_letter_code
_entity_poly.pdbx_strand_id
1 'polypeptide(L)'
;MNLCPHCNIGLDKDWDICPNCSQALSADAIQRVGGPRSRDERFAANLAWYFHTIPFITALTAAIFADSAVQNSSALAKLLFPPICLILGGFAGLIILKEIAEITDKKN
;
A
#
# COMPACT_ATOMS: atom_id res chain seq x y z
N MET A 1 15.85 22.37 -16.00
CA MET A 1 14.88 21.40 -15.45
C MET A 1 15.34 21.13 -14.03
N ASN A 2 14.46 21.27 -13.04
CA ASN A 2 14.83 20.98 -11.65
C ASN A 2 14.54 19.50 -11.39
N LEU A 3 15.42 18.82 -10.67
CA LEU A 3 15.17 17.44 -10.23
C LEU A 3 14.61 17.48 -8.82
N CYS A 4 13.69 16.56 -8.52
CA CYS A 4 13.24 16.38 -7.14
C CYS A 4 14.42 15.88 -6.30
N PRO A 5 14.82 16.57 -5.21
CA PRO A 5 15.97 16.14 -4.40
C PRO A 5 15.73 14.79 -3.69
N HIS A 6 14.50 14.29 -3.67
CA HIS A 6 14.13 13.05 -3.00
C HIS A 6 14.00 11.84 -3.93
N CYS A 7 13.39 12.00 -5.12
CA CYS A 7 13.14 10.87 -6.04
C CYS A 7 13.76 11.08 -7.42
N ASN A 8 14.51 12.16 -7.61
CA ASN A 8 15.32 12.46 -8.79
C ASN A 8 14.56 12.46 -10.13
N ILE A 9 13.25 12.71 -10.10
CA ILE A 9 12.44 12.89 -11.32
C ILE A 9 12.54 14.34 -11.81
N GLY A 10 12.31 14.56 -13.11
CA GLY A 10 12.15 15.89 -13.68
C GLY A 10 10.91 16.59 -13.13
N LEU A 11 11.08 17.83 -12.67
CA LEU A 11 10.01 18.67 -12.14
C LEU A 11 9.76 19.87 -13.05
N ASP A 12 8.50 20.27 -13.11
CA ASP A 12 8.10 21.59 -13.59
C ASP A 12 8.48 22.67 -12.57
N LYS A 13 8.68 23.91 -13.02
CA LYS A 13 9.06 25.04 -12.16
C LYS A 13 7.90 25.49 -11.26
N ASP A 14 6.67 25.25 -11.69
CA ASP A 14 5.47 25.73 -11.02
C ASP A 14 4.89 24.68 -10.05
N TRP A 15 5.56 23.55 -9.87
CA TRP A 15 5.11 22.48 -8.96
C TRP A 15 5.55 22.73 -7.53
N ASP A 16 4.56 22.95 -6.66
CA ASP A 16 4.73 23.03 -5.21
C ASP A 16 4.89 21.65 -4.54
N ILE A 17 4.41 20.58 -5.19
CA ILE A 17 4.43 19.21 -4.69
C ILE A 17 4.93 18.28 -5.80
N CYS A 18 5.89 17.42 -5.49
CA CYS A 18 6.36 16.39 -6.42
C CYS A 18 5.25 15.34 -6.64
N PRO A 19 4.80 15.06 -7.88
CA PRO A 19 3.73 14.09 -8.12
C PRO A 19 4.16 12.64 -7.89
N ASN A 20 5.47 12.37 -7.89
CA ASN A 20 5.98 11.01 -7.71
C ASN A 20 6.13 10.66 -6.22
N CYS A 21 6.80 11.50 -5.43
CA CYS A 21 7.04 11.21 -4.01
C CYS A 21 6.20 12.05 -3.04
N SER A 22 5.28 12.88 -3.55
CA SER A 22 4.41 13.77 -2.75
C SER A 22 5.15 14.72 -1.81
N GLN A 23 6.43 14.97 -2.06
CA GLN A 23 7.25 15.87 -1.26
C GLN A 23 6.93 17.33 -1.61
N ALA A 24 6.73 18.16 -0.59
CA ALA A 24 6.64 19.61 -0.75
C ALA A 24 7.99 20.19 -1.21
N LEU A 25 7.95 21.04 -2.24
CA LEU A 25 9.13 21.55 -2.95
C LEU A 25 9.41 23.03 -2.66
N SER A 26 8.37 23.84 -2.47
CA SER A 26 8.48 25.27 -2.15
C SER A 26 8.47 25.51 -0.64
N ALA A 27 9.10 26.61 -0.19
CA ALA A 27 9.14 26.99 1.22
C ALA A 27 7.72 27.21 1.79
N ASP A 28 6.83 27.82 1.00
CA ASP A 28 5.42 28.02 1.35
C ASP A 28 4.67 26.70 1.45
N ALA A 29 4.91 25.75 0.54
CA ALA A 29 4.29 24.43 0.61
C ALA A 29 4.76 23.68 1.86
N ILE A 30 6.08 23.67 2.14
CA ILE A 30 6.65 23.04 3.35
C ILE A 30 6.03 23.62 4.63
N GLN A 31 5.75 24.93 4.67
CA GLN A 31 5.12 25.55 5.83
C GLN A 31 3.64 25.14 6.00
N ARG A 32 2.93 24.85 4.90
CA ARG A 32 1.50 24.49 4.91
C ARG A 32 1.23 23.01 5.19
N VAL A 33 2.02 22.11 4.59
CA VAL A 33 1.84 20.65 4.74
C VAL A 33 2.76 20.02 5.78
N GLY A 34 3.62 20.82 6.41
CA GLY A 34 4.66 20.34 7.30
C GLY A 34 5.95 20.00 6.55
N GLY A 35 7.04 19.89 7.31
CA GLY A 35 8.37 19.50 6.83
C GLY A 35 8.38 18.18 6.05
N PRO A 36 9.54 17.75 5.54
CA PRO A 36 9.68 16.42 4.94
C PRO A 36 9.09 15.36 5.88
N ARG A 37 8.07 14.65 5.38
CA ARG A 37 7.35 13.63 6.17
C ARG A 37 8.33 12.63 6.74
N SER A 38 8.07 12.15 7.95
CA SER A 38 8.93 11.13 8.56
C SER A 38 8.99 9.90 7.63
N ARG A 39 10.07 9.13 7.70
CA ARG A 39 10.24 7.94 6.84
C ARG A 39 9.06 6.97 7.00
N ASP A 40 8.53 6.87 8.21
CA ASP A 40 7.39 6.02 8.57
C ASP A 40 6.07 6.48 7.93
N GLU A 41 5.86 7.78 7.73
CA GLU A 41 4.68 8.34 7.05
C GLU A 41 4.70 8.13 5.51
N ARG A 42 5.86 7.78 4.93
CA ARG A 42 6.01 7.52 3.48
C ARG A 42 5.73 6.08 3.08
N PHE A 43 5.47 5.21 4.05
CA PHE A 43 5.32 3.76 3.87
C PHE A 43 4.36 3.36 2.74
N ALA A 44 3.22 4.05 2.59
CA ALA A 44 2.27 3.77 1.51
C ALA A 44 2.59 4.52 0.20
N ALA A 45 3.31 5.63 0.26
CA ALA A 45 3.56 6.49 -0.90
C ALA A 45 4.78 6.06 -1.73
N ASN A 46 5.72 5.30 -1.13
CA ASN A 46 6.99 4.94 -1.80
C ASN A 46 6.95 3.58 -2.52
N LEU A 47 5.86 2.81 -2.38
CA LEU A 47 5.71 1.51 -3.02
C LEU A 47 4.95 1.64 -4.34
N ALA A 48 5.41 0.94 -5.38
CA ALA A 48 4.74 0.95 -6.67
C ALA A 48 3.26 0.52 -6.53
N TRP A 49 2.37 1.19 -7.27
CA TRP A 49 0.93 1.04 -7.12
C TRP A 49 0.44 -0.41 -7.14
N TYR A 50 1.03 -1.26 -8.00
CA TYR A 50 0.63 -2.67 -8.12
C TYR A 50 0.82 -3.48 -6.82
N PHE A 51 1.71 -3.09 -5.90
CA PHE A 51 1.82 -3.78 -4.61
C PHE A 51 0.55 -3.62 -3.75
N HIS A 52 -0.21 -2.56 -3.96
CA HIS A 52 -1.47 -2.33 -3.24
C HIS A 52 -2.58 -3.30 -3.66
N THR A 53 -2.38 -4.11 -4.72
CA THR A 53 -3.32 -5.18 -5.07
C THR A 53 -3.15 -6.42 -4.19
N ILE A 54 -2.05 -6.53 -3.41
CA ILE A 54 -1.76 -7.71 -2.58
C ILE A 54 -2.90 -8.03 -1.61
N PRO A 55 -3.40 -7.11 -0.77
CA PRO A 55 -4.50 -7.41 0.16
C PRO A 55 -5.77 -7.92 -0.53
N PHE A 56 -6.06 -7.44 -1.74
CA PHE A 56 -7.22 -7.87 -2.50
C PHE A 56 -7.05 -9.28 -3.06
N ILE A 57 -5.87 -9.58 -3.63
CA ILE A 57 -5.57 -10.91 -4.18
C ILE A 57 -5.51 -11.95 -3.06
N THR A 58 -4.90 -11.64 -1.91
CA THR A 58 -4.83 -12.56 -0.77
C THR A 58 -6.20 -12.79 -0.14
N ALA A 59 -7.04 -11.75 -0.02
CA ALA A 59 -8.42 -11.89 0.45
C ALA A 59 -9.26 -12.77 -0.49
N LEU A 60 -9.18 -12.51 -1.80
CA LEU A 60 -9.96 -13.24 -2.80
C LEU A 60 -9.54 -14.72 -2.87
N THR A 61 -8.23 -15.00 -2.88
CA THR A 61 -7.74 -16.38 -2.89
C THR A 61 -8.16 -17.10 -1.62
N ALA A 62 -8.03 -16.49 -0.44
CA ALA A 62 -8.49 -17.08 0.82
C ALA A 62 -10.00 -17.39 0.80
N ALA A 63 -10.82 -16.50 0.27
CA ALA A 63 -12.26 -16.72 0.15
C ALA A 63 -12.61 -17.88 -0.80
N ILE A 64 -11.94 -17.99 -1.95
CA ILE A 64 -12.15 -19.07 -2.92
C ILE A 64 -11.76 -20.43 -2.32
N PHE A 65 -10.60 -20.50 -1.65
CA PHE A 65 -10.18 -21.73 -0.97
C PHE A 65 -11.15 -22.10 0.17
N ALA A 66 -11.63 -21.12 0.92
CA ALA A 66 -12.57 -21.32 2.00
C ALA A 66 -13.91 -21.87 1.49
N ASP A 67 -14.45 -21.31 0.40
CA ASP A 67 -15.66 -21.79 -0.25
C ASP A 67 -15.51 -23.24 -0.73
N SER A 68 -14.39 -23.56 -1.38
CA SER A 68 -14.07 -24.92 -1.80
C SER A 68 -13.95 -25.89 -0.61
N ALA A 69 -13.43 -25.44 0.53
CA ALA A 69 -13.23 -26.28 1.70
C ALA A 69 -14.53 -26.65 2.41
N VAL A 70 -15.57 -25.82 2.32
CA VAL A 70 -16.85 -26.00 3.06
C VAL A 70 -17.99 -26.57 2.23
N GLN A 71 -17.74 -27.02 1.00
CA GLN A 71 -18.79 -27.54 0.12
C GLN A 71 -19.57 -28.73 0.73
N ASN A 72 -18.90 -29.56 1.53
CA ASN A 72 -19.50 -30.72 2.21
C ASN A 72 -19.88 -30.44 3.68
N SER A 73 -19.84 -29.19 4.12
CA SER A 73 -20.12 -28.79 5.50
C SER A 73 -21.57 -28.32 5.70
N SER A 74 -21.93 -28.02 6.95
CA SER A 74 -23.26 -27.50 7.32
C SER A 74 -23.53 -26.11 6.70
N ALA A 75 -24.82 -25.74 6.60
CA ALA A 75 -25.23 -24.44 6.07
C ALA A 75 -24.57 -23.25 6.80
N LEU A 76 -24.39 -23.38 8.12
CA LEU A 76 -23.71 -22.36 8.93
C LEU A 76 -22.24 -22.18 8.52
N ALA A 77 -21.52 -23.27 8.24
CA ALA A 77 -20.13 -23.22 7.81
C ALA A 77 -20.00 -22.52 6.44
N LYS A 78 -20.90 -22.82 5.50
CA LYS A 78 -20.94 -22.16 4.18
C LYS A 78 -21.22 -20.66 4.28
N LEU A 79 -22.01 -20.25 5.27
CA LEU A 79 -22.35 -18.84 5.47
C LEU A 79 -21.21 -18.04 6.11
N LEU A 80 -20.53 -18.61 7.12
CA LEU A 80 -19.57 -17.87 7.94
C LEU A 80 -18.12 -18.02 7.48
N PHE A 81 -17.74 -19.20 6.99
CA PHE A 81 -16.34 -19.51 6.75
C PHE A 81 -15.72 -18.68 5.60
N PRO A 82 -16.36 -18.56 4.41
CA PRO A 82 -15.82 -17.72 3.34
C PRO A 82 -15.62 -16.24 3.70
N PRO A 83 -16.59 -15.51 4.32
CA PRO A 83 -16.37 -14.11 4.68
C PRO A 83 -15.34 -13.94 5.80
N ILE A 84 -15.24 -14.86 6.76
CA ILE A 84 -14.18 -14.83 7.78
C ILE A 84 -12.81 -14.98 7.11
N CYS A 85 -12.65 -15.96 6.21
CA CYS A 85 -11.40 -16.15 5.48
C CYS A 85 -11.06 -14.98 4.55
N LEU A 86 -12.06 -14.29 3.98
CA LEU A 86 -11.86 -13.07 3.20
C LEU A 86 -11.21 -11.96 4.04
N ILE A 87 -11.73 -11.72 5.24
CA ILE A 87 -11.20 -10.70 6.17
C ILE A 87 -9.78 -11.08 6.61
N LEU A 88 -9.57 -12.33 7.02
CA LEU A 88 -8.26 -12.81 7.46
C LEU A 88 -7.22 -12.80 6.32
N GLY A 89 -7.63 -13.17 5.11
CA GLY A 89 -6.77 -13.12 3.92
C GLY A 89 -6.38 -11.70 3.54
N GLY A 90 -7.29 -10.73 3.67
CA GLY A 90 -6.97 -9.31 3.48
C GLY A 90 -5.97 -8.80 4.51
N PHE A 91 -6.16 -9.16 5.78
CA PHE A 91 -5.23 -8.81 6.85
C PHE A 91 -3.84 -9.42 6.64
N ALA A 92 -3.77 -10.70 6.27
CA ALA A 92 -2.50 -11.34 5.90
C ALA A 92 -1.80 -10.62 4.73
N GLY A 93 -2.55 -10.15 3.74
CA GLY A 93 -2.01 -9.35 2.64
C GLY A 93 -1.43 -8.01 3.07
N LEU A 94 -2.00 -7.36 4.10
CA LEU A 94 -1.42 -6.14 4.68
C LEU A 94 -0.09 -6.42 5.39
N ILE A 95 0.03 -7.55 6.08
CA ILE A 95 1.31 -7.98 6.69
C ILE A 95 2.36 -8.22 5.61
N ILE A 96 2.00 -8.90 4.52
CA ILE A 96 2.91 -9.14 3.38
C ILE A 96 3.34 -7.81 2.75
N LEU A 97 2.39 -6.89 2.54
CA LEU A 97 2.68 -5.56 2.01
C LEU A 97 3.68 -4.80 2.90
N LYS A 98 3.55 -4.94 4.22
CA LYS A 98 4.48 -4.36 5.18
C LYS A 98 5.89 -4.89 5.05
N GLU A 99 6.06 -6.20 5.00
CA GLU A 99 7.39 -6.81 4.82
C GLU A 99 8.04 -6.38 3.49
N ILE A 100 7.27 -6.34 2.40
CA ILE A 100 7.76 -5.89 1.09
C ILE A 100 8.20 -4.42 1.14
N ALA A 101 7.43 -3.57 1.81
CA ALA A 101 7.77 -2.17 1.98
C ALA A 101 9.07 -1.99 2.77
N GLU A 102 9.24 -2.72 3.87
CA GLU A 102 10.47 -2.69 4.67
C GLU A 102 11.70 -3.19 3.90
N ILE A 103 11.55 -4.26 3.10
CA ILE A 103 12.63 -4.78 2.26
C ILE A 103 13.02 -3.79 1.16
N THR A 104 12.02 -3.16 0.52
CA THR A 104 12.25 -2.18 -0.54
C THR A 104 12.92 -0.92 -0.01
N ASP A 105 12.52 -0.47 1.18
CA ASP A 105 13.13 0.67 1.86
C ASP A 105 14.58 0.41 2.31
N LYS A 106 14.93 -0.82 2.74
CA LYS A 106 16.32 -1.17 3.06
C LYS A 106 17.27 -1.20 1.84
N LYS A 107 16.72 -1.37 0.63
CA LYS A 107 17.49 -1.49 -0.60
C LYS A 107 17.79 -0.14 -1.27
N ASN A 108 17.03 0.89 -0.91
CA ASN A 108 17.17 2.28 -1.39
C ASN A 108 17.92 3.15 -0.38
#